data_AF-C0JZT3-F1
#
_entry.id   AF-C0JZT3-F1
#
_cell.length_a   1.000
_cell.length_b   1.000
_cell.length_c   1.000
_cell.angle_alpha   90.00
_cell.angle_beta   90.00
_cell.angle_gamma   90.00
#
_symmetry.space_group_name_H-M   'P 1'
#
loop_
_entity.id
_entity.type
_entity.pdbx_description
1 polymer ?
#
loop_
_entity_poly.entity_id
_entity_poly.type
_entity_poly.pdbx_seq_one_letter_code
_entity_poly.pdbx_strand_id
1 'polypeptide(L)'
;MRSKEANTKAGLASLRSAIQVYFAEHNAYPEDDLECLVKDGKYIPEIPITQIPGTNHNDSNKVLLQSEITDEGGWIYYNDKKKPRTWGNVIVNCSHSDSNDSVVWSEL
;
A
#
# COMPACT_ATOMS: atom_id res chain seq x y z
N MET A 1 8.04 2.12 -18.47
CA MET A 1 6.68 1.70 -18.06
C MET A 1 6.73 0.43 -17.23
N ARG A 2 7.17 -0.71 -17.80
CA ARG A 2 7.25 -1.99 -17.06
C ARG A 2 8.06 -1.95 -15.75
N SER A 3 9.19 -1.23 -15.71
CA SER A 3 10.00 -1.10 -14.49
C SER A 3 9.29 -0.36 -13.37
N LYS A 4 8.56 0.72 -13.69
CA LYS A 4 7.77 1.49 -12.72
C LYS A 4 6.65 0.66 -12.11
N GLU A 5 5.92 -0.07 -12.95
CA GLU A 5 4.85 -0.96 -12.47
C GLU A 5 5.39 -2.10 -11.61
N ALA A 6 6.50 -2.72 -12.02
CA ALA A 6 7.17 -3.75 -11.23
C ALA A 6 7.59 -3.22 -9.85
N ASN A 7 8.08 -1.97 -9.77
CA ASN A 7 8.43 -1.34 -8.50
C ASN A 7 7.22 -1.19 -7.58
N THR A 8 6.07 -0.74 -8.10
CA THR A 8 4.83 -0.62 -7.30
C THR A 8 4.35 -1.98 -6.81
N LYS A 9 4.33 -3.00 -7.69
CA LYS A 9 3.92 -4.37 -7.33
C LYS A 9 4.85 -4.97 -6.27
N ALA A 10 6.17 -4.77 -6.40
CA ALA A 10 7.15 -5.19 -5.41
C ALA A 10 6.97 -4.45 -4.08
N GLY A 11 6.75 -3.13 -4.12
CA GLY A 11 6.50 -2.30 -2.94
C GLY A 11 5.25 -2.73 -2.17
N LEU A 12 4.17 -3.07 -2.89
CA LEU A 12 2.95 -3.62 -2.29
C LEU A 12 3.22 -4.93 -1.55
N ALA A 13 3.99 -5.84 -2.17
CA ALA A 13 4.39 -7.09 -1.53
C ALA A 13 5.24 -6.83 -0.28
N SER A 14 6.19 -5.89 -0.34
CA SER A 14 7.03 -5.52 0.81
C SER A 14 6.21 -4.94 1.97
N LEU A 15 5.27 -4.04 1.71
CA LEU A 15 4.38 -3.49 2.74
C LEU A 15 3.53 -4.59 3.38
N ARG A 16 2.93 -5.47 2.58
CA ARG A 16 2.15 -6.61 3.08
C ARG A 16 3.00 -7.51 3.98
N SER A 17 4.22 -7.84 3.57
CA SER A 17 5.14 -8.62 4.42
C SER A 17 5.49 -7.90 5.72
N ALA A 18 5.81 -6.61 5.68
CA ALA A 18 6.14 -5.82 6.87
C ALA A 18 4.98 -5.77 7.87
N ILE A 19 3.75 -5.57 7.39
CA ILE A 19 2.52 -5.59 8.20
C ILE A 19 2.34 -6.96 8.88
N GLN A 20 2.59 -8.07 8.17
CA GLN A 20 2.47 -9.41 8.74
C GLN A 20 3.52 -9.69 9.82
N VAL A 21 4.77 -9.23 9.62
CA VAL A 21 5.82 -9.35 10.64
C VAL A 21 5.47 -8.51 11.87
N TYR A 22 4.99 -7.27 11.69
CA TYR A 22 4.50 -6.44 12.79
C TYR A 22 3.37 -7.16 13.55
N PHE A 23 2.36 -7.68 12.85
CA PHE A 23 1.26 -8.40 13.46
C PHE A 23 1.73 -9.60 14.29
N ALA A 24 2.69 -10.37 13.78
CA ALA A 24 3.22 -11.54 14.47
C ALA A 24 3.92 -11.19 15.80
N GLU A 25 4.56 -10.02 15.90
CA GLU A 25 5.22 -9.58 17.13
C GLU A 25 4.26 -8.92 18.13
N HIS A 26 3.30 -8.13 17.63
CA HIS A 26 2.43 -7.29 18.47
C HIS A 26 1.05 -7.90 18.75
N ASN A 27 0.68 -8.95 18.02
CA ASN A 27 -0.69 -9.52 17.99
C ASN A 27 -1.77 -8.47 17.67
N ALA A 28 -1.38 -7.41 16.94
CA ALA A 28 -2.23 -6.30 16.52
C ALA A 28 -1.68 -5.73 15.21
N TYR A 29 -2.57 -5.23 14.36
CA TYR A 29 -2.18 -4.52 13.14
C TYR A 29 -1.77 -3.08 13.46
N PRO A 30 -0.95 -2.43 12.61
CA PRO A 30 -0.70 -1.00 12.71
C PRO A 30 -1.98 -0.17 12.85
N GLU A 31 -1.91 0.88 13.66
CA GLU A 31 -3.02 1.79 13.90
C GLU A 31 -2.79 3.17 13.26
N ASP A 32 -1.55 3.45 12.87
CA ASP A 32 -1.12 4.65 12.18
C ASP A 32 -1.16 4.46 10.65
N ASP A 33 -0.58 5.41 9.93
CA ASP A 33 -0.36 5.43 8.48
C ASP A 33 0.90 4.64 8.06
N LEU A 34 1.20 3.56 8.79
CA LEU A 34 2.35 2.67 8.60
C LEU A 34 3.71 3.28 8.98
N GLU A 35 3.74 4.48 9.59
CA GLU A 35 4.96 5.08 10.13
C GLU A 35 5.67 4.14 11.13
N CYS A 36 4.93 3.37 11.92
CA CYS A 36 5.51 2.40 12.84
C CYS A 36 6.35 1.30 12.15
N LEU A 37 6.12 1.02 10.85
CA LEU A 37 6.86 0.00 10.11
C LEU A 37 8.26 0.46 9.70
N VAL A 38 8.43 1.77 9.48
CA VAL A 38 9.70 2.38 9.05
C VAL A 38 10.57 2.83 10.22
N LYS A 39 10.02 2.85 11.43
CA LYS A 39 10.74 3.24 12.63
C LYS A 39 12.01 2.39 12.80
N ASP A 40 13.15 3.08 12.80
CA ASP A 40 14.50 2.50 12.89
C ASP A 40 14.81 1.46 11.78
N GLY A 41 14.04 1.46 10.69
CA GLY A 41 14.19 0.52 9.56
C GLY A 41 13.93 -0.94 9.91
N LYS A 42 13.21 -1.23 11.01
CA LYS A 42 13.05 -2.59 11.54
C LYS A 42 12.27 -3.53 10.61
N TYR A 43 11.13 -3.09 10.08
CA TYR A 43 10.24 -3.94 9.27
C TYR A 43 10.41 -3.67 7.78
N ILE A 44 10.57 -2.39 7.43
CA ILE A 44 10.86 -1.92 6.08
C ILE A 44 11.67 -0.62 6.18
N PRO A 45 12.66 -0.34 5.30
CA PRO A 45 13.50 0.85 5.44
C PRO A 45 12.75 2.17 5.16
N GLU A 46 11.74 2.14 4.29
CA GLU A 46 10.91 3.28 3.93
C GLU A 46 9.57 2.80 3.35
N ILE A 47 8.56 3.68 3.32
CA ILE A 47 7.32 3.40 2.58
C ILE A 47 7.63 3.47 1.08
N PRO A 48 7.41 2.39 0.31
CA PRO A 48 7.74 2.37 -1.11
C PRO A 48 6.96 3.43 -1.90
N ILE A 49 7.58 3.99 -2.91
CA ILE A 49 6.94 4.94 -3.83
C ILE A 49 6.09 4.15 -4.84
N THR A 50 4.79 4.46 -4.92
CA THR A 50 3.96 4.01 -6.04
C THR A 50 4.32 4.77 -7.30
N GLN A 51 4.50 4.04 -8.39
CA GLN A 51 4.68 4.55 -9.74
C GLN A 51 3.64 3.86 -10.63
N ILE A 52 2.61 4.60 -11.06
CA ILE A 52 1.40 4.05 -11.69
C ILE A 52 1.38 4.44 -13.18
N PRO A 53 2.15 3.78 -14.05
CA PRO A 53 2.23 4.14 -15.47
C PRO A 53 0.87 3.99 -16.17
N GLY A 54 0.61 4.86 -17.15
CA GLY A 54 -0.67 4.87 -17.87
C GLY A 54 -1.76 5.72 -17.19
N THR A 55 -1.43 6.38 -16.09
CA THR A 55 -2.32 7.33 -15.38
C THR A 55 -1.66 8.70 -15.26
N ASN A 56 -2.41 9.68 -14.74
CA ASN A 56 -1.90 11.02 -14.44
C ASN A 56 -1.42 11.17 -12.98
N HIS A 57 -1.29 10.07 -12.23
CA HIS A 57 -0.83 10.13 -10.85
C HIS A 57 0.66 10.43 -10.77
N ASN A 58 1.03 11.30 -9.84
CA ASN A 58 2.44 11.52 -9.50
C ASN A 58 2.99 10.32 -8.70
N ASP A 59 4.30 10.11 -8.81
CA ASP A 59 5.01 9.16 -7.95
C ASP A 59 4.80 9.59 -6.47
N SER A 60 4.33 8.68 -5.61
CA SER A 60 3.90 9.00 -4.25
C SER A 60 4.12 7.85 -3.28
N ASN A 61 4.56 8.13 -2.06
CA ASN A 61 4.62 7.19 -0.94
C ASN A 61 3.56 7.47 0.14
N LYS A 62 2.63 8.40 -0.13
CA LYS A 62 1.60 8.81 0.83
C LYS A 62 0.70 7.61 1.18
N VAL A 63 0.38 7.46 2.46
CA VAL A 63 -0.57 6.47 2.95
C VAL A 63 -1.84 7.20 3.41
N LEU A 64 -3.00 6.79 2.90
CA LEU A 64 -4.31 7.29 3.31
C LEU A 64 -5.03 6.28 4.19
N LEU A 65 -5.60 6.76 5.29
CA LEU A 65 -6.32 5.96 6.29
C LEU A 65 -7.83 6.00 6.02
N GLN A 66 -8.28 5.34 4.95
CA GLN A 66 -9.67 5.37 4.51
C GLN A 66 -10.04 4.08 3.76
N SER A 67 -11.33 3.87 3.44
CA SER A 67 -11.76 2.72 2.63
C SER A 67 -11.98 3.03 1.14
N GLU A 68 -12.11 4.30 0.79
CA GLU A 68 -12.48 4.71 -0.57
C GLU A 68 -11.24 5.01 -1.41
N ILE A 69 -11.25 4.53 -2.65
CA ILE A 69 -10.26 4.86 -3.67
C ILE A 69 -10.54 6.28 -4.16
N THR A 70 -9.56 7.17 -4.01
CA THR A 70 -9.68 8.59 -4.41
C THR A 70 -8.92 8.92 -5.69
N ASP A 71 -8.19 7.96 -6.26
CA ASP A 71 -7.38 8.17 -7.46
C ASP A 71 -6.34 9.30 -7.26
N GLU A 72 -5.77 9.42 -6.06
CA GLU A 72 -4.64 10.33 -5.79
C GLU A 72 -3.27 9.65 -6.03
N GLY A 73 -3.24 8.34 -6.28
CA GLY A 73 -2.02 7.54 -6.20
C GLY A 73 -1.57 7.32 -4.74
N GLY A 74 -0.41 6.68 -4.55
CA GLY A 74 0.03 6.24 -3.23
C GLY A 74 -0.74 5.01 -2.73
N TRP A 75 -0.78 4.86 -1.41
CA TRP A 75 -1.34 3.70 -0.74
C TRP A 75 -2.62 4.06 0.03
N ILE A 76 -3.52 3.10 0.12
CA ILE A 76 -4.57 3.11 1.14
C ILE A 76 -4.28 1.98 2.12
N TYR A 77 -4.31 2.30 3.41
CA TYR A 77 -4.23 1.33 4.49
C TYR A 77 -5.53 1.33 5.30
N TYR A 78 -6.10 0.14 5.48
CA TYR A 78 -7.30 -0.04 6.27
C TYR A 78 -6.92 -0.25 7.73
N ASN A 79 -7.10 0.76 8.58
CA ASN A 79 -6.81 0.71 10.02
C ASN A 79 -8.06 0.81 10.93
N ASP A 80 -9.26 0.71 10.36
CA ASP A 80 -10.52 0.81 11.14
C ASP A 80 -10.78 -0.47 11.93
N LYS A 81 -10.59 -0.42 13.25
CA LYS A 81 -10.85 -1.53 14.18
C LYS A 81 -12.29 -2.03 14.16
N LYS A 82 -13.25 -1.20 13.71
CA LYS A 82 -14.66 -1.59 13.57
C LYS A 82 -14.90 -2.45 12.32
N LYS A 83 -13.92 -2.53 11.40
CA LYS A 83 -13.94 -3.34 10.18
C LYS A 83 -12.85 -4.43 10.22
N PRO A 84 -12.95 -5.42 11.14
CA PRO A 84 -11.88 -6.41 11.35
C PRO A 84 -11.60 -7.32 10.15
N ARG A 85 -12.55 -7.43 9.20
CA ARG A 85 -12.36 -8.22 7.96
C ARG A 85 -11.40 -7.56 6.97
N THR A 86 -11.22 -6.25 7.07
CA THR A 86 -10.40 -5.46 6.14
C THR A 86 -9.22 -4.80 6.84
N TRP A 87 -9.23 -4.67 8.17
CA TRP A 87 -8.09 -4.13 8.93
C TRP A 87 -6.82 -4.93 8.64
N GLY A 88 -5.74 -4.21 8.32
CA GLY A 88 -4.44 -4.80 8.00
C GLY A 88 -4.18 -4.87 6.50
N ASN A 89 -5.19 -4.65 5.67
CA ASN A 89 -4.99 -4.62 4.22
C ASN A 89 -4.40 -3.28 3.78
N VAL A 90 -3.51 -3.37 2.79
CA VAL A 90 -2.96 -2.25 2.04
C VAL A 90 -3.17 -2.48 0.55
N ILE A 91 -3.56 -1.42 -0.16
CA ILE A 91 -3.83 -1.42 -1.61
C ILE A 91 -3.24 -0.17 -2.26
N VAL A 92 -3.13 -0.18 -3.59
CA VAL A 92 -2.80 1.02 -4.37
C VAL A 92 -4.05 1.90 -4.49
N ASN A 93 -3.90 3.20 -4.25
CA ASN A 93 -4.99 4.18 -4.38
C ASN A 93 -5.23 4.57 -5.85
N CYS A 94 -5.69 3.62 -6.65
CA CYS A 94 -5.96 3.81 -8.07
C CYS A 94 -7.01 2.80 -8.56
N SER A 95 -8.03 3.30 -9.26
CA SER A 95 -9.13 2.54 -9.87
C SER A 95 -8.87 2.16 -11.34
N HIS A 96 -7.77 2.62 -11.92
CA HIS A 96 -7.36 2.28 -13.29
C HIS A 96 -6.75 0.87 -13.36
N SER A 97 -6.70 0.29 -14.56
CA SER A 97 -5.96 -0.94 -14.83
C SER A 97 -4.45 -0.73 -14.88
N ASP A 98 -3.71 -1.82 -14.71
CA ASP A 98 -2.27 -1.87 -14.99
C ASP A 98 -1.96 -1.65 -16.47
N SER A 99 -0.68 -1.49 -16.83
CA SER A 99 -0.31 -1.09 -18.19
C SER A 99 -0.62 -2.12 -19.27
N ASN A 100 -1.00 -3.34 -18.89
CA ASN A 100 -1.45 -4.39 -19.80
C ASN A 100 -2.97 -4.57 -19.80
N ASP A 101 -3.70 -3.71 -19.10
CA ASP A 101 -5.15 -3.79 -18.90
C ASP A 101 -5.61 -5.13 -18.30
N SER A 102 -4.75 -5.72 -17.44
CA SER A 102 -4.95 -7.08 -16.95
C SER A 102 -5.60 -7.16 -15.56
N VAL A 103 -5.43 -6.12 -14.74
CA VAL A 103 -5.93 -6.05 -13.37
C VAL A 103 -6.04 -4.59 -12.94
N VAL A 104 -7.03 -4.27 -12.10
CA VAL A 104 -7.17 -2.94 -11.49
C VAL A 104 -6.12 -2.78 -10.38
N TRP A 105 -5.46 -1.62 -10.31
CA TRP A 105 -4.40 -1.37 -9.33
C TRP A 105 -4.80 -1.62 -7.87
N SER A 106 -6.02 -1.26 -7.49
CA SER A 106 -6.58 -1.51 -6.16
C SER A 106 -6.90 -2.98 -5.87
N GLU A 107 -6.89 -3.85 -6.87
CA GLU A 107 -7.23 -5.27 -6.78
C GLU A 107 -6.00 -6.21 -6.81
N LEU A 108 -4.78 -5.63 -6.87
CA LEU A 108 -3.50 -6.35 -6.78
C LEU A 108 -3.28 -7.04 -5.43
#